data_AF-A0AAN8E6A3-F1
#
_entry.id   AF-A0AAN8E6A3-F1
#
_cell.length_a   1.000
_cell.length_b   1.000
_cell.length_c   1.000
_cell.angle_alpha   90.00
_cell.angle_beta   90.00
_cell.angle_gamma   90.00
#
_symmetry.space_group_name_H-M   'P 1'
#
loop_
_entity.id
_entity.type
_entity.pdbx_description
1 polymer ?
#
loop_
_entity_poly.entity_id
_entity_poly.type
_entity_poly.pdbx_seq_one_letter_code
_entity_poly.pdbx_strand_id
1 'polypeptide(L)' 'MGWEKPSPIQEESIPIALSGRDILARAKNGTGKSGAYLIPLLERIDLKRDCIQAMVIVPTRELALQV' A
#
# COMPACT_ATOMS: atom_id res chain seq x y z
N MET A 1 8.59 -0.57 12.67
CA MET A 1 9.21 -1.05 11.41
C MET A 1 10.60 -0.50 11.12
N GLY A 2 11.12 0.52 11.84
CA GLY A 2 12.47 1.06 11.54
C GLY A 2 12.56 1.76 10.17
N TRP A 3 11.42 2.21 9.63
CA TRP A 3 11.39 2.97 8.38
C TRP A 3 11.64 4.43 8.70
N GLU A 4 12.84 4.91 8.39
CA GLU A 4 13.23 6.31 8.63
C GLU A 4 12.96 7.22 7.43
N LYS A 5 13.04 6.65 6.22
CA LYS A 5 12.79 7.34 4.96
C LYS A 5 11.99 6.44 4.02
N PRO A 6 11.08 7.02 3.23
CA PRO A 6 10.38 6.27 2.19
C PRO A 6 11.37 5.68 1.18
N SER A 7 11.08 4.50 0.65
CA SER A 7 11.82 3.97 -0.50
C SER A 7 11.44 4.73 -1.79
N PRO A 8 12.22 4.66 -2.87
CA PRO A 8 11.91 5.38 -4.12
C PRO A 8 10.48 5.12 -4.62
N ILE A 9 10.02 3.86 -4.57
CA ILE A 9 8.65 3.53 -4.98
C ILE A 9 7.59 4.14 -4.03
N GLN A 10 7.89 4.28 -2.74
CA GLN A 10 7.00 4.92 -1.77
C GLN A 10 6.94 6.44 -1.98
N GLU A 11 8.10 7.09 -2.21
CA GLU A 11 8.18 8.52 -2.51
C GLU A 11 7.32 8.90 -3.72
N GLU A 12 7.36 8.09 -4.77
CA GLU A 12 6.60 8.34 -5.99
C GLU A 12 5.12 7.97 -5.86
N SER A 13 4.80 6.80 -5.29
CA SER A 13 3.42 6.27 -5.32
C SER A 13 2.52 6.79 -4.22
N ILE A 14 3.00 7.07 -3.01
CA ILE A 14 2.14 7.47 -1.89
C ILE A 14 1.42 8.79 -2.17
N PRO A 15 2.07 9.88 -2.63
CA PRO A 15 1.38 11.14 -2.91
C PRO A 15 0.32 10.98 -4.02
N ILE A 16 0.63 10.21 -5.06
CA ILE A 16 -0.29 9.94 -6.16
C ILE A 16 -1.50 9.14 -5.66
N ALA A 17 -1.27 8.12 -4.84
CA ALA A 17 -2.33 7.27 -4.29
C ALA A 17 -3.25 8.09 -3.40
N LEU A 18 -2.69 8.93 -2.52
CA LEU A 18 -3.45 9.84 -1.66
C LEU A 18 -4.30 10.85 -2.44
N SER A 19 -3.86 11.26 -3.64
CA SER A 19 -4.64 12.14 -4.53
C SER A 19 -5.85 11.46 -5.19
N GLY A 20 -6.01 10.14 -5.07
CA GLY A 20 -7.17 9.41 -5.62
C GLY A 20 -6.97 8.90 -7.03
N ARG A 21 -5.73 8.94 -7.51
CA ARG A 21 -5.37 8.50 -8.85
C ARG A 21 -4.97 7.03 -8.83
N ASP A 22 -5.34 6.33 -9.90
CA ASP A 22 -4.89 4.97 -10.14
C ASP A 22 -3.38 4.94 -10.45
N ILE A 23 -2.72 3.86 -10.04
CA ILE A 23 -1.28 3.69 -10.18
C ILE A 23 -0.99 2.34 -10.81
N LEU A 24 -0.18 2.35 -11.87
CA LEU A 24 0.54 1.18 -12.36
C LEU A 24 2.01 1.34 -11.99
N ALA A 25 2.50 0.50 -11.07
CA ALA A 25 3.86 0.56 -10.58
C ALA A 25 4.63 -0.73 -10.93
N ARG A 26 5.89 -0.57 -11.34
CA ARG A 26 6.82 -1.69 -11.52
C ARG A 26 8.02 -1.50 -10.60
N ALA A 27 8.19 -2.40 -9.65
CA ALA A 27 9.36 -2.40 -8.77
C ALA A 27 9.81 -3.83 -8.44
N LYS A 28 11.11 -3.98 -8.14
CA LYS A 28 11.73 -5.27 -7.77
C LYS A 28 11.20 -5.77 -6.43
N ASN A 29 11.31 -7.06 -6.13
CA ASN A 29 10.94 -7.60 -4.82
C ASN A 29 11.84 -7.01 -3.72
N GLY A 30 11.32 -6.88 -2.50
CA GLY A 30 12.07 -6.30 -1.36
C GLY A 30 12.26 -4.78 -1.38
N THR A 31 11.56 -4.03 -2.24
CA THR A 31 11.73 -2.55 -2.39
C THR A 31 10.74 -1.71 -1.58
N GLY A 32 9.99 -2.31 -0.65
CA GLY A 32 8.99 -1.60 0.15
C GLY A 32 7.63 -1.39 -0.54
N LYS A 33 7.35 -2.12 -1.64
CA LYS A 33 6.07 -2.05 -2.38
C LYS A 33 4.83 -2.20 -1.48
N SER A 34 4.89 -3.07 -0.46
CA SER A 34 3.76 -3.26 0.46
C SER A 34 3.41 -1.98 1.20
N GLY A 35 4.39 -1.31 1.80
CA GLY A 35 4.16 0.01 2.41
C GLY A 35 3.65 1.06 1.42
N ALA A 36 4.08 0.96 0.16
CA ALA A 36 3.72 1.91 -0.90
C ALA A 36 2.21 1.92 -1.21
N TYR A 37 1.51 0.79 -1.09
CA TYR A 37 0.05 0.74 -1.22
C TYR A 37 -0.68 0.67 0.14
N LEU A 38 -0.10 0.08 1.19
CA LEU A 38 -0.77 -0.05 2.48
C LEU A 38 -0.88 1.28 3.22
N ILE A 39 0.14 2.14 3.18
CA ILE A 39 0.10 3.46 3.82
C ILE A 39 -1.08 4.30 3.29
N PRO A 40 -1.20 4.56 1.97
CA PRO A 40 -2.31 5.35 1.46
C PRO A 40 -3.67 4.63 1.54
N LEU A 41 -3.69 3.30 1.56
CA LEU A 41 -4.92 2.54 1.80
C LEU A 41 -5.42 2.76 3.23
N LEU A 42 -4.56 2.60 4.24
CA LEU A 42 -4.92 2.78 5.65
C LEU A 42 -5.30 4.23 5.99
N GLU A 43 -4.60 5.21 5.40
CA GLU A 43 -4.92 6.63 5.55
C GLU A 43 -6.36 6.97 5.12
N ARG A 44 -6.97 6.16 4.25
CA ARG A 44 -8.32 6.37 3.71
C ARG A 44 -9.41 5.63 4.47
N ILE A 45 -9.08 4.74 5.40
CA ILE A 45 -10.06 3.95 6.13
C ILE A 45 -10.79 4.85 7.14
N ASP A 46 -12.12 4.89 7.06
CA ASP A 46 -12.97 5.50 8.08
C ASP A 46 -13.27 4.48 9.18
N LEU A 47 -12.63 4.63 10.34
CA LEU A 47 -12.78 3.75 11.49
C LEU A 47 -14.19 3.74 12.11
N LYS A 48 -15.07 4.68 11.73
CA LYS A 48 -16.46 4.73 12.23
C LYS A 48 -17.40 3.85 11.40
N ARG A 49 -16.97 3.35 10.25
CA ARG A 49 -17.78 2.54 9.34
C ARG A 49 -17.46 1.06 9.51
N ASP A 50 -18.47 0.30 9.93
CA ASP A 50 -18.38 -1.16 10.07
C ASP A 50 -18.70 -1.86 8.73
N CYS A 51 -17.83 -1.64 7.75
CA CYS A 51 -17.90 -2.30 6.44
C CYS A 51 -16.50 -2.46 5.82
N ILE A 52 -16.39 -3.35 4.84
CA ILE A 52 -15.16 -3.51 4.04
C ILE A 52 -14.97 -2.25 3.18
N GLN A 53 -13.85 -1.56 3.35
CA GLN A 53 -13.54 -0.29 2.67
C GLN A 53 -12.39 -0.39 1.66
N ALA A 54 -11.60 -1.47 1.72
CA ALA A 54 -10.51 -1.72 0.80
C ALA A 54 -10.27 -3.23 0.63
N MET A 55 -9.65 -3.62 -0.48
CA MET A 55 -9.31 -5.00 -0.78
C MET A 55 -7.94 -5.07 -1.43
N VAL A 56 -7.09 -5.98 -0.95
CA VAL A 56 -5.79 -6.30 -1.54
C VAL A 56 -5.86 -7.72 -2.08
N ILE A 57 -5.63 -7.88 -3.38
CA ILE A 57 -5.64 -9.19 -4.04
C ILE A 57 -4.19 -9.60 -4.29
N VAL A 58 -3.84 -10.82 -3.87
CA VAL A 58 -2.50 -11.39 -4.01
C VAL A 58 -2.58 -12.81 -4.59
N PRO A 59 -1.54 -13.29 -5.30
CA PRO A 59 -1.58 -14.56 -6.02
C PRO A 59 -1.49 -15.81 -5.14
N THR A 60 -1.00 -15.72 -3.90
CA THR A 60 -0.80 -16.89 -3.02
C THR A 60 -1.29 -16.62 -1.61
N ARG A 61 -1.64 -17.70 -0.90
CA ARG A 61 -2.09 -17.64 0.50
C ARG A 61 -0.98 -17.16 1.42
N GLU A 62 0.25 -17.60 1.20
CA GLU A 62 1.41 -17.23 2.01
C GLU A 62 1.68 -15.73 1.92
N LEU A 63 1.52 -15.16 0.72
CA LEU A 63 1.67 -13.72 0.53
C LEU A 63 0.53 -12.95 1.21
N ALA A 64 -0.70 -13.48 1.22
CA ALA A 64 -1.82 -12.86 1.92
C ALA A 64 -1.61 -12.79 3.43
N LEU A 65 -0.83 -13.72 4.01
CA LEU A 65 -0.48 -13.70 5.44
C LEU A 65 0.69 -12.77 5.77
N GLN A 66 1.52 -12.42 4.78
CA GLN A 66 2.70 -11.56 4.94
C GLN A 66 2.41 -10.07 4.76
N VAL A 67 1.40 -9.76 3.94
CA VAL A 67 0.92 -8.39 3.67
C VAL A 67 0.03 -7.93 4.82
#